data_AF-D2B891-F1
#
_entry.id   AF-D2B891-F1
#
_cell.length_a   1.000
_cell.length_b   1.000
_cell.length_c   1.000
_cell.angle_alpha   90.00
_cell.angle_beta   90.00
_cell.angle_gamma   90.00
#
_symmetry.space_group_name_H-M   'P 1'
#
loop_
_entity.id
_entity.type
_entity.pdbx_description
1 polymer ?
#
loop_
_entity_poly.entity_id
_entity_poly.type
_entity_poly.pdbx_seq_one_letter_code
_entity_poly.pdbx_strand_id
1 'polypeptide(L)'
;MELRDDSGLSVAVASAGEALALSRERRALPPGVNVLRVPEPPAGSWVDLARAGFVRKPSWITWVSPVCDTDEEWLARLPKRSRYDVRRARQAAARELRQVVQQPLVPAALEEFLLLYGHMVARMPRGVGFAASLREAVLAEERHYAVYAYGQDGMAGGCLCLESPQTGTVKLRFSAVDPLWRDRSLARVLYAEAVAVARRKGYRRVTLGNDPNLYGHIPQPGLLTFKARLGFTPVAAEPFGMNPWRDEADLLLSLDGLNDLVLMLGYLGDVSAGDGFPGYRLEARSRRPVDPGRCDFPFVLGARHRLLPG
;
A
#
# COMPACT_ATOMS: atom_id res chain seq x y z
N MET A 1 14.76 19.60 -18.06
CA MET A 1 13.45 19.35 -17.42
C MET A 1 12.42 18.86 -18.44
N GLU A 2 11.60 17.88 -18.08
CA GLU A 2 10.49 17.33 -18.87
C GLU A 2 9.19 17.43 -18.07
N LEU A 3 8.07 17.81 -18.69
CA LEU A 3 6.75 17.79 -18.06
C LEU A 3 6.04 16.48 -18.42
N ARG A 4 5.46 15.82 -17.43
CA ARG A 4 4.66 14.60 -17.60
C ARG A 4 3.29 14.75 -16.95
N ASP A 5 2.28 14.20 -17.61
CA ASP A 5 1.02 13.89 -16.95
C ASP A 5 1.09 12.46 -16.41
N ASP A 6 1.01 12.32 -15.08
CA ASP A 6 0.91 11.04 -14.41
C ASP A 6 -0.53 10.89 -13.89
N SER A 7 -1.42 10.38 -14.74
CA SER A 7 -2.82 10.15 -14.38
C SER A 7 -3.52 11.40 -13.81
N GLY A 8 -3.39 12.52 -14.52
CA GLY A 8 -3.94 13.83 -14.13
C GLY A 8 -3.13 14.59 -13.08
N LEU A 9 -1.91 14.14 -12.75
CA LEU A 9 -0.95 14.87 -11.91
C LEU A 9 0.14 15.46 -12.79
N SER A 10 0.33 16.78 -12.74
CA SER A 10 1.41 17.45 -13.46
C SER A 10 2.72 17.31 -12.71
N VAL A 11 3.67 16.58 -13.30
CA VAL A 11 5.00 16.29 -12.73
C VAL A 11 6.07 16.91 -13.62
N ALA A 12 6.87 17.82 -13.05
CA ALA A 12 8.11 18.27 -13.67
C ALA A 12 9.24 17.33 -13.26
N VAL A 13 9.83 16.63 -14.23
CA VAL A 13 10.98 15.73 -14.05
C VAL A 13 12.25 16.48 -14.43
N ALA A 14 13.22 16.57 -13.53
CA ALA A 14 14.44 17.33 -13.75
C ALA A 14 15.66 16.61 -13.15
N SER A 15 16.85 16.97 -13.63
CA SER A 15 18.10 16.60 -12.96
C SER A 15 18.21 17.26 -11.58
N ALA A 16 19.07 16.75 -10.70
CA ALA A 16 19.23 17.31 -9.36
C ALA A 16 19.62 18.80 -9.36
N GLY A 17 20.55 19.20 -10.26
CA GLY A 17 20.99 20.58 -10.39
C GLY A 17 19.87 21.52 -10.87
N GLU A 18 19.16 21.13 -11.93
CA GLU A 18 17.99 21.88 -12.42
C GLU A 18 16.90 21.98 -11.36
N ALA A 19 16.59 20.88 -10.65
CA ALA A 19 15.55 20.86 -9.63
C ALA A 19 15.89 21.76 -8.44
N LEU A 20 17.16 21.81 -8.02
CA LEU A 20 17.62 22.73 -6.98
C LEU A 20 17.47 24.19 -7.41
N ALA A 21 17.82 24.54 -8.65
CA ALA A 21 17.62 25.88 -9.18
C ALA A 21 16.11 26.25 -9.20
N LEU A 22 15.27 25.38 -9.76
CA LEU A 22 13.82 25.56 -9.85
C LEU A 22 13.13 25.64 -8.48
N SER A 23 13.67 24.95 -7.47
CA SER A 23 13.13 25.01 -6.09
C SER A 23 13.28 26.40 -5.44
N ARG A 24 14.34 27.14 -5.83
CA ARG A 24 14.62 28.52 -5.38
C ARG A 24 13.84 29.53 -6.21
N GLU A 25 13.76 29.31 -7.52
CA GLU A 25 13.08 30.18 -8.47
C GLU A 25 11.76 29.57 -8.95
N ARG A 26 10.82 29.33 -8.02
CA ARG A 26 9.56 28.64 -8.33
C ARG A 26 8.73 29.29 -9.44
N ARG A 27 8.92 30.60 -9.68
CA ARG A 27 8.25 31.33 -10.77
C ARG A 27 8.72 30.89 -12.17
N ALA A 28 9.89 30.25 -12.27
CA ALA A 28 10.40 29.67 -13.52
C ALA A 28 9.74 28.32 -13.85
N LEU A 29 9.02 27.70 -12.90
CA LEU A 29 8.24 26.51 -13.18
C LEU A 29 6.98 26.88 -13.98
N PRO A 30 6.61 26.05 -14.97
CA PRO A 30 5.33 26.19 -15.65
C PRO A 30 4.16 26.22 -14.64
N PRO A 31 3.12 27.05 -14.89
CA PRO A 31 1.97 27.10 -14.02
C PRO A 31 1.27 25.72 -13.97
N GLY A 32 0.79 25.34 -12.79
CA GLY A 32 0.05 24.08 -12.60
C GLY A 32 0.91 22.85 -12.30
N VAL A 33 2.24 22.96 -12.25
CA VAL A 33 3.10 21.84 -11.81
C VAL A 33 2.84 21.52 -10.33
N ASN A 34 2.45 20.27 -10.06
CA ASN A 34 2.12 19.83 -8.71
C ASN A 34 3.33 19.24 -7.98
N VAL A 35 4.17 18.50 -8.70
CA VAL A 35 5.36 17.82 -8.16
C VAL A 35 6.58 18.15 -9.02
N LEU A 36 7.68 18.54 -8.38
CA LEU A 36 9.01 18.54 -8.99
C LEU A 36 9.75 17.28 -8.52
N ARG A 37 10.09 16.39 -9.46
CA ARG A 37 10.66 15.07 -9.20
C ARG A 37 12.06 14.96 -9.79
N VAL A 38 12.99 14.45 -8.99
CA VAL A 38 14.32 14.02 -9.44
C VAL A 38 14.38 12.50 -9.38
N PRO A 39 14.36 11.80 -10.53
CA PRO A 39 14.56 10.36 -10.58
C PRO A 39 16.03 10.03 -10.35
N GLU A 40 16.31 8.98 -9.56
CA GLU A 40 17.66 8.46 -9.32
C GLU A 40 18.70 9.57 -9.03
N PRO A 41 18.43 10.47 -8.07
CA PRO A 41 19.31 11.61 -7.85
C PRO A 41 20.68 11.13 -7.36
N PRO A 42 21.78 11.76 -7.83
CA PRO A 42 23.13 11.39 -7.41
C PRO A 42 23.31 11.48 -5.91
N ALA A 43 24.06 10.55 -5.33
CA ALA A 43 24.27 10.47 -3.87
C ALA A 43 24.75 11.81 -3.25
N GLY A 44 25.64 12.53 -3.95
CA GLY A 44 26.16 13.82 -3.49
C GLY A 44 25.13 14.96 -3.46
N SER A 45 23.98 14.82 -4.12
CA SER A 45 22.94 15.85 -4.18
C SER A 45 21.89 15.76 -3.06
N TRP A 46 21.88 14.66 -2.30
CA TRP A 46 20.81 14.37 -1.36
C TRP A 46 20.66 15.40 -0.25
N VAL A 47 21.78 15.84 0.33
CA VAL A 47 21.78 16.82 1.42
C VAL A 47 21.15 18.14 0.95
N ASP A 48 21.50 18.61 -0.24
CA ASP A 48 20.98 19.86 -0.77
C ASP A 48 19.52 19.74 -1.20
N LEU A 49 19.12 18.60 -1.80
CA LEU A 49 17.71 18.31 -2.11
C LEU A 49 16.87 18.27 -0.82
N ALA A 50 17.35 17.61 0.22
CA ALA A 50 16.66 17.55 1.51
C ALA A 50 16.53 18.94 2.16
N ARG A 51 17.59 19.77 2.10
CA ARG A 51 17.56 21.18 2.56
C ARG A 51 16.55 22.02 1.77
N ALA A 52 16.43 21.78 0.46
CA ALA A 52 15.43 22.41 -0.40
C ALA A 52 13.99 21.88 -0.15
N GLY A 53 13.82 20.88 0.73
CA GLY A 53 12.54 20.33 1.14
C GLY A 53 12.02 19.17 0.29
N PHE A 54 12.87 18.60 -0.58
CA PHE A 54 12.55 17.37 -1.29
C PHE A 54 12.49 16.18 -0.31
N VAL A 55 11.59 15.25 -0.60
CA VAL A 55 11.45 13.98 0.10
C VAL A 55 12.19 12.91 -0.70
N ARG A 56 13.31 12.44 -0.16
CA ARG A 56 14.02 11.26 -0.65
C ARG A 56 13.22 10.01 -0.29
N LYS A 57 12.86 9.20 -1.27
CA LYS A 57 12.00 8.02 -1.10
C LYS A 57 12.17 6.98 -2.20
N PRO A 58 11.76 5.72 -2.01
CA PRO A 58 11.54 4.83 -3.13
C PRO A 58 10.30 5.30 -3.91
N SER A 59 10.31 5.15 -5.23
CA SER A 59 9.15 5.39 -6.10
C SER A 59 7.96 4.47 -5.77
N TRP A 60 8.27 3.22 -5.41
CA TRP A 60 7.30 2.18 -5.05
C TRP A 60 7.69 1.45 -3.78
N ILE A 61 6.69 1.08 -2.99
CA ILE A 61 6.85 0.28 -1.78
C ILE A 61 6.06 -1.03 -1.88
N THR A 62 6.57 -2.09 -1.25
CA THR A 62 5.84 -3.34 -1.02
C THR A 62 5.46 -3.44 0.45
N TRP A 63 4.22 -3.80 0.74
CA TRP A 63 3.80 -4.04 2.13
C TRP A 63 4.06 -5.49 2.50
N VAL A 64 4.88 -5.73 3.53
CA VAL A 64 5.31 -7.07 3.95
C VAL A 64 5.02 -7.32 5.43
N SER A 65 4.65 -8.55 5.77
CA SER A 65 4.60 -9.00 7.16
C SER A 65 5.30 -10.36 7.27
N PRO A 66 6.05 -10.63 8.35
CA PRO A 66 6.44 -11.99 8.65
C PRO A 66 5.19 -12.84 8.90
N VAL A 67 5.30 -14.12 8.60
CA VAL A 67 4.39 -15.14 9.09
C VAL A 67 4.88 -15.56 10.48
N CYS A 68 4.10 -15.26 11.52
CA CYS A 68 4.42 -15.62 12.90
C CYS A 68 4.10 -17.08 13.19
N ASP A 69 4.63 -17.63 14.28
CA ASP A 69 4.40 -19.02 14.66
C ASP A 69 2.97 -19.20 15.20
N THR A 70 2.46 -18.19 15.91
CA THR A 70 1.10 -18.19 16.49
C THR A 70 0.23 -17.02 16.03
N ASP A 71 -1.10 -17.20 16.14
CA ASP A 71 -2.06 -16.12 15.87
C ASP A 71 -1.90 -14.98 16.90
N GLU A 72 -1.59 -15.36 18.13
CA GLU A 72 -1.34 -14.46 19.25
C GLU A 72 -0.11 -13.59 19.02
N GLU A 73 0.99 -14.15 18.50
CA GLU A 73 2.17 -13.40 18.08
C GLU A 73 1.85 -12.41 16.97
N TRP A 74 1.11 -12.85 15.94
CA TRP A 74 0.70 -11.95 14.87
C TRP A 74 -0.18 -10.81 15.41
N LEU A 75 -1.17 -11.13 16.25
CA LEU A 75 -2.01 -10.13 16.90
C LEU A 75 -1.19 -9.16 17.76
N ALA A 76 -0.20 -9.65 18.52
CA ALA A 76 0.63 -8.83 19.41
C ALA A 76 1.39 -7.72 18.66
N ARG A 77 1.67 -7.91 17.37
CA ARG A 77 2.29 -6.90 16.48
C ARG A 77 1.33 -5.78 16.08
N LEU A 78 0.03 -5.96 16.25
CA LEU A 78 -0.98 -4.98 15.85
C LEU A 78 -1.21 -3.93 16.96
N PRO A 79 -1.56 -2.68 16.57
CA PRO A 79 -2.05 -1.69 17.52
C PRO A 79 -3.21 -2.23 18.36
N LYS A 80 -3.33 -1.78 19.63
CA LYS A 80 -4.37 -2.26 20.58
C LYS A 80 -5.78 -2.25 19.98
N ARG A 81 -6.15 -1.17 19.29
CA ARG A 81 -7.45 -1.05 18.62
C ARG A 81 -7.62 -2.06 17.48
N SER A 82 -6.60 -2.24 16.62
CA SER A 82 -6.61 -3.25 15.55
C SER A 82 -6.79 -4.66 16.11
N ARG A 83 -6.11 -5.01 17.21
CA ARG A 83 -6.29 -6.32 17.88
C ARG A 83 -7.75 -6.55 18.29
N TYR A 84 -8.35 -5.55 18.92
CA TYR A 84 -9.76 -5.60 19.33
C TYR A 84 -10.68 -5.76 18.12
N ASP A 85 -10.49 -4.95 17.07
CA ASP A 85 -11.30 -5.02 15.84
C ASP A 85 -11.21 -6.38 15.17
N VAL A 86 -10.02 -6.99 15.09
CA VAL A 86 -9.82 -8.34 14.54
C VAL A 86 -10.55 -9.39 15.38
N ARG A 87 -10.40 -9.36 16.71
CA ARG A 87 -11.06 -10.34 17.60
C ARG A 87 -12.59 -10.24 17.50
N ARG A 88 -13.13 -9.02 17.53
CA ARG A 88 -14.57 -8.78 17.36
C ARG A 88 -15.06 -9.27 15.99
N ALA A 89 -14.34 -8.95 14.92
CA ALA A 89 -14.70 -9.37 13.57
C ALA A 89 -14.66 -10.90 13.42
N ARG A 90 -13.67 -11.57 13.99
CA ARG A 90 -13.58 -13.05 14.04
C ARG A 90 -14.78 -13.67 14.75
N GLN A 91 -15.15 -13.12 15.92
CA GLN A 91 -16.30 -13.61 16.68
C GLN A 91 -17.62 -13.45 15.91
N ALA A 92 -17.83 -12.30 15.26
CA ALA A 92 -19.01 -12.07 14.44
C ALA A 92 -19.04 -13.02 13.22
N ALA A 93 -17.92 -13.13 12.50
CA ALA A 93 -17.80 -14.01 11.34
C ALA A 93 -18.03 -15.48 11.73
N ALA A 94 -17.50 -15.95 12.85
CA ALA A 94 -17.69 -17.34 13.30
C ALA A 94 -19.15 -17.71 13.63
N ARG A 95 -20.01 -16.72 13.91
CA ARG A 95 -21.43 -16.95 14.20
C ARG A 95 -22.30 -16.96 12.96
N GLU A 96 -21.95 -16.17 11.95
CA GLU A 96 -22.82 -15.86 10.81
C GLU A 96 -22.26 -16.35 9.47
N LEU A 97 -20.96 -16.66 9.40
CA LEU A 97 -20.27 -16.99 8.15
C LEU A 97 -19.55 -18.34 8.23
N ARG A 98 -19.58 -19.05 7.10
CA ARG A 98 -18.76 -20.23 6.85
C ARG A 98 -17.52 -19.84 6.07
N GLN A 99 -16.34 -20.08 6.63
CA GLN A 99 -15.07 -19.84 5.95
C GLN A 99 -14.62 -21.07 5.17
N VAL A 100 -14.05 -20.84 3.98
CA VAL A 100 -13.55 -21.89 3.09
C VAL A 100 -12.18 -21.47 2.55
N VAL A 101 -11.19 -22.34 2.71
CA VAL A 101 -9.92 -22.23 1.99
C VAL A 101 -10.00 -23.15 0.78
N GLN A 102 -9.67 -22.63 -0.39
CA GLN A 102 -9.86 -23.36 -1.65
C GLN A 102 -8.58 -23.36 -2.49
N GLN A 103 -8.07 -24.56 -2.76
CA GLN A 103 -6.98 -24.85 -3.69
C GLN A 103 -7.16 -26.28 -4.24
N PRO A 104 -7.20 -26.50 -5.56
CA PRO A 104 -7.15 -25.48 -6.62
C PRO A 104 -8.36 -24.54 -6.59
N LEU A 105 -8.28 -23.42 -7.31
CA LEU A 105 -9.43 -22.54 -7.49
C LEU A 105 -10.53 -23.26 -8.28
N VAL A 106 -11.79 -23.00 -7.92
CA VAL A 106 -12.99 -23.55 -8.57
C VAL A 106 -13.59 -22.40 -9.36
N PRO A 107 -13.84 -22.56 -10.68
CA PRO A 107 -14.34 -21.49 -11.54
C PRO A 107 -15.59 -20.80 -10.98
N ALA A 108 -16.60 -21.57 -10.53
CA ALA A 108 -17.84 -21.01 -10.01
C ALA A 108 -17.65 -20.10 -8.78
N ALA A 109 -16.77 -20.51 -7.84
CA ALA A 109 -16.47 -19.68 -6.68
C ALA A 109 -15.65 -18.42 -7.05
N LEU A 110 -14.78 -18.53 -8.06
CA LEU A 110 -14.07 -17.36 -8.58
C LEU A 110 -15.03 -16.37 -9.24
N GLU A 111 -16.03 -16.83 -10.02
CA GLU A 111 -17.04 -15.93 -10.60
C GLU A 111 -17.79 -15.13 -9.53
N GLU A 112 -18.24 -15.80 -8.48
CA GLU A 112 -18.95 -15.15 -7.37
C GLU A 112 -18.06 -14.10 -6.69
N PHE A 113 -16.77 -14.42 -6.49
CA PHE A 113 -15.80 -13.44 -6.00
C PHE A 113 -15.61 -12.26 -6.97
N LEU A 114 -15.53 -12.50 -8.28
CA LEU A 114 -15.33 -11.46 -9.28
C LEU A 114 -16.53 -10.52 -9.39
N LEU A 115 -17.76 -11.02 -9.20
CA LEU A 115 -18.96 -10.18 -9.08
C LEU A 115 -18.87 -9.25 -7.88
N LEU A 116 -18.55 -9.79 -6.70
CA LEU A 116 -18.36 -9.00 -5.48
C LEU A 116 -17.24 -7.96 -5.63
N TYR A 117 -16.12 -8.35 -6.23
CA TYR A 117 -14.99 -7.48 -6.52
C TYR A 117 -15.37 -6.37 -7.51
N GLY A 118 -16.11 -6.69 -8.57
CA GLY A 118 -16.61 -5.73 -9.55
C GLY A 118 -17.48 -4.65 -8.91
N HIS A 119 -18.42 -5.03 -8.04
CA HIS A 119 -19.25 -4.08 -7.29
C HIS A 119 -18.41 -3.15 -6.39
N MET A 120 -17.39 -3.70 -5.72
CA MET A 120 -16.50 -2.90 -4.89
C MET A 120 -15.68 -1.90 -5.72
N VAL A 121 -15.13 -2.35 -6.85
CA VAL A 121 -14.28 -1.54 -7.75
C VAL A 121 -15.07 -0.43 -8.43
N ALA A 122 -16.31 -0.71 -8.86
CA ALA A 122 -17.18 0.28 -9.51
C ALA A 122 -17.48 1.51 -8.63
N ARG A 123 -17.33 1.38 -7.30
CA ARG A 123 -17.50 2.48 -6.34
C ARG A 123 -16.22 3.28 -6.09
N MET A 124 -15.09 2.88 -6.68
CA MET A 124 -13.81 3.58 -6.50
C MET A 124 -13.61 4.61 -7.62
N PRO A 125 -13.25 5.88 -7.30
CA PRO A 125 -13.09 6.93 -8.31
C PRO A 125 -12.12 6.63 -9.45
N ARG A 126 -11.14 5.75 -9.22
CA ARG A 126 -10.14 5.27 -10.20
C ARG A 126 -10.01 3.75 -10.14
N GLY A 127 -11.12 3.07 -9.86
CA GLY A 127 -11.14 1.61 -9.73
C GLY A 127 -10.87 0.93 -11.07
N VAL A 128 -9.90 0.01 -11.08
CA VAL A 128 -9.62 -0.83 -12.25
C VAL A 128 -9.86 -2.29 -11.87
N GLY A 129 -10.70 -2.98 -12.65
CA GLY A 129 -11.13 -4.36 -12.42
C GLY A 129 -10.08 -5.42 -12.76
N PHE A 130 -8.85 -5.27 -12.29
CA PHE A 130 -7.71 -6.14 -12.68
C PHE A 130 -7.96 -7.63 -12.42
N ALA A 131 -8.65 -7.98 -11.33
CA ALA A 131 -8.95 -9.39 -11.03
C ALA A 131 -9.79 -10.03 -12.14
N ALA A 132 -10.77 -9.30 -12.67
CA ALA A 132 -11.64 -9.79 -13.73
C ALA A 132 -10.88 -9.94 -15.06
N SER A 133 -10.03 -8.97 -15.42
CA SER A 133 -9.21 -9.05 -16.63
C SER A 133 -8.16 -10.17 -16.58
N LEU A 134 -7.81 -10.65 -15.38
CA LEU A 134 -6.81 -11.70 -15.16
C LEU A 134 -7.45 -13.06 -14.86
N ARG A 135 -8.77 -13.22 -15.05
CA ARG A 135 -9.51 -14.44 -14.70
C ARG A 135 -8.84 -15.72 -15.21
N GLU A 136 -8.61 -15.84 -16.51
CA GLU A 136 -8.03 -17.07 -17.09
C GLU A 136 -6.64 -17.35 -16.51
N ALA A 137 -5.80 -16.31 -16.38
CA ALA A 137 -4.46 -16.45 -15.82
C ALA A 137 -4.49 -16.83 -14.33
N VAL A 138 -5.52 -16.40 -13.59
CA VAL A 138 -5.71 -16.80 -12.18
C VAL A 138 -6.14 -18.27 -12.07
N LEU A 139 -7.03 -18.74 -12.95
CA LEU A 139 -7.47 -20.14 -12.96
C LEU A 139 -6.37 -21.11 -13.45
N ALA A 140 -5.58 -20.69 -14.43
CA ALA A 140 -4.51 -21.51 -15.01
C ALA A 140 -3.29 -21.66 -14.09
N GLU A 141 -3.13 -20.79 -13.09
CA GLU A 141 -1.98 -20.78 -12.19
C GLU A 141 -2.30 -21.51 -10.89
N GLU A 142 -1.79 -22.75 -10.76
CA GLU A 142 -2.02 -23.67 -9.63
C GLU A 142 -1.53 -23.14 -8.27
N ARG A 143 -0.59 -22.18 -8.30
CA ARG A 143 -0.08 -21.50 -7.09
C ARG A 143 -1.09 -20.53 -6.47
N HIS A 144 -2.25 -20.32 -7.09
CA HIS A 144 -3.32 -19.57 -6.45
C HIS A 144 -4.10 -20.42 -5.46
N TYR A 145 -4.47 -19.79 -4.36
CA TYR A 145 -5.52 -20.28 -3.47
C TYR A 145 -6.40 -19.11 -3.04
N ALA A 146 -7.58 -19.44 -2.54
CA ALA A 146 -8.51 -18.45 -2.03
C ALA A 146 -8.90 -18.72 -0.59
N VAL A 147 -9.21 -17.64 0.13
CA VAL A 147 -9.96 -17.69 1.39
C VAL A 147 -11.28 -16.97 1.14
N TYR A 148 -12.39 -17.70 1.25
CA TYR A 148 -13.74 -17.19 1.08
C TYR A 148 -14.52 -17.25 2.39
N ALA A 149 -15.49 -16.36 2.55
CA ALA A 149 -16.48 -16.40 3.62
C ALA A 149 -17.88 -16.29 3.03
N TYR A 150 -18.75 -17.23 3.39
CA TYR A 150 -20.12 -17.37 2.88
C TYR A 150 -21.12 -17.12 4.01
N GLY A 151 -22.09 -16.25 3.76
CA GLY A 151 -23.29 -16.07 4.58
C GLY A 151 -24.49 -16.81 4.00
N GLN A 152 -25.69 -16.45 4.45
CA GLN A 152 -26.95 -16.99 3.91
C GLN A 152 -27.20 -16.53 2.46
N ASP A 153 -26.84 -15.29 2.14
CA ASP A 153 -27.08 -14.67 0.82
C ASP A 153 -25.95 -14.89 -0.19
N GLY A 154 -25.00 -15.80 0.10
CA GLY A 154 -23.82 -16.07 -0.74
C GLY A 154 -22.52 -15.52 -0.16
N MET A 155 -21.54 -15.23 -1.03
CA MET A 155 -20.20 -14.80 -0.64
C MET A 155 -20.20 -13.41 0.00
N ALA A 156 -19.89 -13.36 1.29
CA ALA A 156 -19.71 -12.13 2.06
C ALA A 156 -18.32 -11.50 1.85
N GLY A 157 -17.33 -12.29 1.43
CA GLY A 157 -16.01 -11.78 1.12
C GLY A 157 -15.03 -12.85 0.65
N GLY A 158 -13.94 -12.40 0.02
CA GLY A 158 -12.87 -13.25 -0.46
C GLY A 158 -11.51 -12.58 -0.47
N CYS A 159 -10.47 -13.39 -0.41
CA CYS A 159 -9.07 -13.00 -0.60
C CYS A 159 -8.37 -14.03 -1.49
N LEU A 160 -7.99 -13.61 -2.70
CA LEU A 160 -7.17 -14.39 -3.62
C LEU A 160 -5.70 -14.20 -3.29
N CYS A 161 -4.99 -15.31 -3.13
CA CYS A 161 -3.59 -15.37 -2.77
C CYS A 161 -2.79 -16.06 -3.87
N LEU A 162 -1.54 -15.63 -4.06
CA LEU A 162 -0.58 -16.26 -4.96
C LEU A 162 0.66 -16.66 -4.19
N GLU A 163 1.03 -17.92 -4.32
CA GLU A 163 2.24 -18.46 -3.73
C GLU A 163 3.48 -18.13 -4.56
N SER A 164 4.57 -17.79 -3.88
CA SER A 164 5.89 -17.58 -4.47
C SER A 164 6.92 -18.40 -3.70
N PRO A 165 7.01 -19.72 -3.97
CA PRO A 165 7.93 -20.62 -3.28
C PRO A 165 9.39 -20.14 -3.34
N GLN A 166 9.81 -19.61 -4.49
CA GLN A 166 11.18 -19.15 -4.73
C GLN A 166 11.62 -18.05 -3.74
N THR A 167 10.68 -17.23 -3.28
CA THR A 167 10.95 -16.12 -2.35
C THR A 167 10.42 -16.39 -0.93
N GLY A 168 9.85 -17.59 -0.69
CA GLY A 168 9.22 -17.96 0.57
C GLY A 168 8.09 -17.01 0.98
N THR A 169 7.33 -16.49 0.01
CA THR A 169 6.32 -15.43 0.22
C THR A 169 4.96 -15.81 -0.35
N VAL A 170 3.88 -15.39 0.30
CA VAL A 170 2.52 -15.39 -0.27
C VAL A 170 2.06 -13.95 -0.53
N LYS A 171 1.59 -13.68 -1.74
CA LYS A 171 0.99 -12.38 -2.12
C LYS A 171 -0.52 -12.44 -2.01
N LEU A 172 -1.11 -11.61 -1.16
CA LEU A 172 -2.55 -11.37 -1.09
C LEU A 172 -2.89 -10.42 -2.25
N ARG A 173 -3.33 -10.97 -3.39
CA ARG A 173 -3.43 -10.24 -4.66
C ARG A 173 -4.69 -9.40 -4.76
N PHE A 174 -5.83 -10.00 -4.46
CA PHE A 174 -7.14 -9.36 -4.62
C PHE A 174 -8.00 -9.68 -3.41
N SER A 175 -8.79 -8.71 -2.98
CA SER A 175 -9.75 -8.93 -1.91
C SER A 175 -10.99 -8.08 -2.13
N ALA A 176 -12.14 -8.65 -1.82
CA ALA A 176 -13.42 -7.98 -1.89
C ALA A 176 -14.27 -8.43 -0.70
N VAL A 177 -15.08 -7.52 -0.20
CA VAL A 177 -15.95 -7.75 0.96
C VAL A 177 -17.24 -7.01 0.71
N ASP A 178 -18.36 -7.66 1.01
CA ASP A 178 -19.69 -7.09 0.98
C ASP A 178 -19.76 -5.82 1.87
N PRO A 179 -20.50 -4.76 1.48
CA PRO A 179 -20.58 -3.53 2.27
C PRO A 179 -20.95 -3.73 3.75
N LEU A 180 -21.90 -4.61 4.06
CA LEU A 180 -22.30 -4.89 5.45
C LEU A 180 -21.12 -5.46 6.26
N TRP A 181 -20.40 -6.40 5.65
CA TRP A 181 -19.26 -7.07 6.28
C TRP A 181 -17.98 -6.23 6.26
N ARG A 182 -17.89 -5.25 5.37
CA ARG A 182 -16.80 -4.27 5.33
C ARG A 182 -16.78 -3.45 6.61
N ASP A 183 -17.94 -2.96 7.05
CA ASP A 183 -18.09 -2.19 8.29
C ASP A 183 -17.78 -3.04 9.53
N ARG A 184 -18.01 -4.36 9.42
CA ARG A 184 -17.65 -5.36 10.44
C ARG A 184 -16.20 -5.85 10.33
N SER A 185 -15.38 -5.25 9.48
CA SER A 185 -13.94 -5.56 9.32
C SER A 185 -13.63 -6.98 8.82
N LEU A 186 -14.51 -7.61 8.02
CA LEU A 186 -14.29 -8.98 7.52
C LEU A 186 -12.98 -9.14 6.74
N ALA A 187 -12.51 -8.11 6.03
CA ALA A 187 -11.22 -8.15 5.33
C ALA A 187 -10.05 -8.54 6.25
N ARG A 188 -10.06 -8.09 7.51
CA ARG A 188 -9.02 -8.43 8.48
C ARG A 188 -9.05 -9.90 8.88
N VAL A 189 -10.24 -10.49 8.92
CA VAL A 189 -10.43 -11.90 9.22
C VAL A 189 -9.92 -12.76 8.06
N LEU A 190 -10.28 -12.41 6.83
CA LEU A 190 -9.82 -13.10 5.62
C LEU A 190 -8.30 -13.06 5.49
N TYR A 191 -7.67 -11.91 5.77
CA TYR A 191 -6.21 -11.80 5.74
C TYR A 191 -5.54 -12.62 6.84
N ALA A 192 -6.12 -12.65 8.04
CA ALA A 192 -5.56 -13.45 9.12
C ALA A 192 -5.65 -14.96 8.82
N GLU A 193 -6.73 -15.42 8.18
CA GLU A 193 -6.81 -16.81 7.69
C GLU A 193 -5.83 -17.06 6.54
N ALA A 194 -5.63 -16.12 5.61
CA ALA A 194 -4.61 -16.24 4.57
C ALA A 194 -3.18 -16.35 5.17
N VAL A 195 -2.87 -15.59 6.23
CA VAL A 195 -1.62 -15.72 6.98
C VAL A 195 -1.52 -17.10 7.66
N ALA A 196 -2.62 -17.60 8.23
CA ALA A 196 -2.66 -18.93 8.83
C ALA A 196 -2.43 -20.05 7.79
N VAL A 197 -2.99 -19.93 6.58
CA VAL A 197 -2.70 -20.83 5.45
C VAL A 197 -1.23 -20.75 5.06
N ALA A 198 -0.67 -19.54 4.91
CA ALA A 198 0.74 -19.34 4.59
C ALA A 198 1.67 -20.01 5.62
N ARG A 199 1.35 -19.87 6.91
CA ARG A 199 2.04 -20.57 8.01
C ARG A 199 1.99 -22.09 7.87
N ARG A 200 0.80 -22.66 7.69
CA ARG A 200 0.62 -24.12 7.55
C ARG A 200 1.43 -24.70 6.38
N LYS A 201 1.69 -23.89 5.37
CA LYS A 201 2.48 -24.25 4.18
C LYS A 201 3.98 -23.89 4.28
N GLY A 202 4.44 -23.37 5.41
CA GLY A 202 5.85 -23.06 5.66
C GLY A 202 6.37 -21.79 4.97
N TYR A 203 5.50 -20.89 4.51
CA TYR A 203 5.92 -19.59 4.00
C TYR A 203 6.37 -18.68 5.14
N ARG A 204 7.40 -17.88 4.91
CA ARG A 204 8.01 -16.99 5.93
C ARG A 204 7.42 -15.58 5.91
N ARG A 205 6.84 -15.19 4.78
CA ARG A 205 6.36 -13.82 4.54
C ARG A 205 5.02 -13.81 3.84
N VAL A 206 4.25 -12.78 4.11
CA VAL A 206 3.08 -12.38 3.32
C VAL A 206 3.27 -10.96 2.80
N THR A 207 2.67 -10.65 1.66
CA THR A 207 2.66 -9.29 1.11
C THR A 207 1.28 -8.86 0.62
N LEU A 208 0.93 -7.59 0.86
CA LEU A 208 -0.27 -6.93 0.27
C LEU A 208 0.06 -6.27 -1.09
N GLY A 209 1.17 -6.65 -1.70
CA GLY A 209 1.62 -6.10 -2.98
C GLY A 209 2.22 -4.70 -2.87
N ASN A 210 2.29 -4.07 -4.03
CA ASN A 210 3.07 -2.86 -4.27
C ASN A 210 2.15 -1.65 -4.39
N ASP A 211 2.55 -0.52 -3.82
CA ASP A 211 1.87 0.77 -3.96
C ASP A 211 2.88 1.83 -4.43
N PRO A 212 2.46 2.82 -5.25
CA PRO A 212 3.30 3.98 -5.49
C PRO A 212 3.39 4.80 -4.20
N ASN A 213 4.57 5.35 -3.92
CA ASN A 213 4.86 6.04 -2.67
C ASN A 213 4.46 7.53 -2.73
N LEU A 214 3.21 7.79 -3.13
CA LEU A 214 2.53 9.09 -3.13
C LEU A 214 1.04 8.87 -2.87
N TYR A 215 0.70 8.62 -1.60
CA TYR A 215 -0.69 8.43 -1.19
C TYR A 215 -1.41 9.77 -1.17
N GLY A 216 -2.58 9.86 -1.77
CA GLY A 216 -3.25 11.12 -2.07
C GLY A 216 -3.37 11.40 -3.57
N HIS A 217 -2.69 10.61 -4.40
CA HIS A 217 -2.86 10.59 -5.85
C HIS A 217 -3.67 9.36 -6.26
N ILE A 218 -3.03 8.30 -6.77
CA ILE A 218 -3.69 7.03 -7.11
C ILE A 218 -4.14 6.28 -5.83
N PRO A 219 -3.25 5.85 -4.92
CA PRO A 219 -3.68 5.24 -3.69
C PRO A 219 -4.17 6.29 -2.71
N GLN A 220 -5.31 6.01 -2.07
CA GLN A 220 -5.89 6.90 -1.07
C GLN A 220 -5.05 6.86 0.23
N PRO A 221 -4.90 7.96 0.98
CA PRO A 221 -4.16 8.00 2.25
C PRO A 221 -4.63 6.96 3.27
N GLY A 222 -5.94 6.68 3.28
CA GLY A 222 -6.52 5.63 4.13
C GLY A 222 -5.94 4.24 3.88
N LEU A 223 -5.48 3.94 2.65
CA LEU A 223 -4.89 2.65 2.31
C LEU A 223 -3.56 2.41 3.03
N LEU A 224 -2.69 3.42 3.11
CA LEU A 224 -1.45 3.36 3.88
C LEU A 224 -1.77 2.98 5.33
N THR A 225 -2.70 3.70 5.96
CA THR A 225 -3.05 3.46 7.36
C THR A 225 -3.69 2.10 7.57
N PHE A 226 -4.48 1.63 6.60
CA PHE A 226 -5.11 0.32 6.63
C PHE A 226 -4.06 -0.80 6.61
N LYS A 227 -3.12 -0.76 5.66
CA LYS A 227 -2.04 -1.76 5.53
C LYS A 227 -1.12 -1.75 6.75
N ALA A 228 -0.73 -0.58 7.23
CA ALA A 228 0.08 -0.43 8.44
C ALA A 228 -0.62 -1.01 9.69
N ARG A 229 -1.92 -0.74 9.87
CA ARG A 229 -2.71 -1.25 11.01
C ARG A 229 -2.98 -2.75 10.96
N LEU A 230 -2.71 -3.40 9.83
CA LEU A 230 -2.72 -4.86 9.68
C LEU A 230 -1.37 -5.50 10.03
N GLY A 231 -0.39 -4.72 10.51
CA GLY A 231 0.92 -5.22 10.92
C GLY A 231 1.90 -5.40 9.75
N PHE A 232 1.55 -4.89 8.56
CA PHE A 232 2.47 -4.86 7.43
C PHE A 232 3.39 -3.65 7.54
N THR A 233 4.64 -3.88 7.23
CA THR A 233 5.70 -2.88 7.14
C THR A 233 6.00 -2.63 5.67
N PRO A 234 6.11 -1.37 5.23
CA PRO A 234 6.48 -1.04 3.85
C PRO A 234 7.98 -1.28 3.64
N VAL A 235 8.41 -1.88 2.54
CA VAL A 235 9.81 -1.96 2.08
C VAL A 235 9.92 -1.35 0.69
N ALA A 236 11.12 -1.01 0.22
CA ALA A 236 11.32 -0.73 -1.21
C ALA A 236 10.86 -1.91 -2.06
N ALA A 237 10.27 -1.66 -3.23
CA ALA A 237 9.66 -2.72 -4.04
C ALA A 237 10.64 -3.56 -4.88
N GLU A 238 11.90 -3.12 -5.04
CA GLU A 238 12.93 -3.83 -5.80
C GLU A 238 13.11 -5.31 -5.41
N PRO A 239 13.23 -5.69 -4.12
CA PRO A 239 13.36 -7.09 -3.72
C PRO A 239 12.15 -7.97 -4.07
N PHE A 240 11.04 -7.38 -4.52
CA PHE A 240 9.80 -8.06 -4.91
C PHE A 240 9.58 -8.04 -6.42
N GLY A 241 10.64 -7.79 -7.21
CA GLY A 241 10.65 -7.92 -8.67
C GLY A 241 9.87 -6.82 -9.39
N MET A 242 9.65 -5.68 -8.74
CA MET A 242 9.00 -4.53 -9.36
C MET A 242 9.98 -3.75 -10.23
N ASN A 243 9.68 -3.61 -11.52
CA ASN A 243 10.45 -2.85 -12.49
C ASN A 243 9.48 -1.94 -13.30
N PRO A 244 9.76 -0.64 -13.48
CA PRO A 244 10.88 0.10 -12.90
C PRO A 244 10.66 0.41 -11.42
N TRP A 245 11.62 -0.01 -10.59
CA TRP A 245 11.86 0.57 -9.29
C TRP A 245 13.04 1.53 -9.39
N ARG A 246 12.97 2.61 -8.61
CA ARG A 246 14.05 3.58 -8.44
C ARG A 246 13.85 4.40 -7.19
N ASP A 247 14.93 4.96 -6.68
CA ASP A 247 14.89 6.07 -5.74
C ASP A 247 14.47 7.38 -6.45
N GLU A 248 13.76 8.24 -5.73
CA GLU A 248 13.32 9.54 -6.21
C GLU A 248 13.45 10.60 -5.10
N ALA A 249 13.59 11.87 -5.51
CA ALA A 249 13.38 13.03 -4.65
C ALA A 249 12.17 13.82 -5.14
N ASP A 250 11.12 13.92 -4.33
CA ASP A 250 9.92 14.68 -4.68
C ASP A 250 9.79 15.96 -3.84
N LEU A 251 9.64 17.09 -4.50
CA LEU A 251 9.16 18.33 -3.89
C LEU A 251 7.70 18.54 -4.28
N LEU A 252 6.81 18.43 -3.30
CA LEU A 252 5.39 18.73 -3.50
C LEU A 252 5.15 20.24 -3.47
N LEU A 253 4.67 20.80 -4.58
CA LEU A 253 4.49 22.22 -4.80
C LEU A 253 3.05 22.66 -4.57
N SER A 254 2.07 21.86 -5.01
CA SER A 254 0.64 22.09 -4.85
C SER A 254 -0.10 20.78 -4.53
N LEU A 255 -1.30 20.89 -3.96
CA LEU A 255 -2.25 19.78 -3.76
C LEU A 255 -3.34 19.72 -4.84
N ASP A 256 -3.25 20.53 -5.88
CA ASP A 256 -4.18 20.46 -7.01
C ASP A 256 -4.01 19.11 -7.73
N GLY A 257 -5.13 18.49 -8.12
CA GLY A 257 -5.12 17.12 -8.66
C GLY A 257 -4.83 16.02 -7.62
N LEU A 258 -4.65 16.39 -6.34
CA LEU A 258 -4.41 15.48 -5.21
C LEU A 258 -5.52 15.61 -4.15
N ASN A 259 -5.60 14.61 -3.27
CA ASN A 259 -6.41 14.66 -2.07
C ASN A 259 -5.91 15.75 -1.10
N ASP A 260 -6.82 16.20 -0.22
CA ASP A 260 -6.52 17.16 0.84
C ASP A 260 -5.43 16.69 1.83
N LEU A 261 -5.17 15.39 1.88
CA LEU A 261 -4.07 14.78 2.61
C LEU A 261 -3.23 13.97 1.64
N VAL A 262 -1.92 14.24 1.62
CA VAL A 262 -0.91 13.47 0.91
C VAL A 262 0.07 12.89 1.91
N LEU A 263 0.39 11.61 1.77
CA LEU A 263 1.36 10.89 2.59
C LEU A 263 2.44 10.28 1.69
N MET A 264 3.70 10.44 2.09
CA MET A 264 4.86 9.78 1.49
C MET A 264 5.71 9.16 2.60
N LEU A 265 6.39 8.05 2.30
CA LEU A 265 7.37 7.44 3.18
C LEU A 265 8.76 7.79 2.65
N GLY A 266 9.42 8.77 3.29
CA GLY A 266 10.80 9.12 2.99
C GLY A 266 11.78 8.29 3.80
N TYR A 267 13.01 8.09 3.29
CA TYR A 267 14.05 7.43 4.08
C TYR A 267 14.42 8.24 5.33
N LEU A 268 14.74 7.56 6.42
CA LEU A 268 15.29 8.17 7.63
C LEU A 268 16.81 8.33 7.50
N GLY A 269 17.32 9.57 7.57
CA GLY A 269 18.75 9.88 7.59
C GLY A 269 19.45 9.87 6.23
N ASP A 270 20.76 10.15 6.24
CA ASP A 270 21.69 10.12 5.08
C ASP A 270 22.21 8.71 4.79
N VAL A 271 21.47 7.66 5.15
CA VAL A 271 22.03 6.31 5.31
C VAL A 271 22.48 5.75 3.96
N SER A 272 23.79 5.59 3.85
CA SER A 272 24.50 4.75 2.90
C SER A 272 23.95 3.33 2.99
N ALA A 273 23.65 2.72 1.85
CA ALA A 273 23.15 1.35 1.73
C ALA A 273 23.95 0.38 2.63
N GLY A 274 23.32 -0.11 3.69
CA GLY A 274 23.87 -1.15 4.54
C GLY A 274 22.72 -1.87 5.24
N ASP A 275 22.41 -3.07 4.74
CA ASP A 275 21.63 -4.25 5.19
C ASP A 275 20.56 -4.19 6.31
N GLY A 276 20.32 -3.05 6.93
CA GLY A 276 19.19 -2.79 7.82
C GLY A 276 18.05 -2.13 7.05
N PHE A 277 16.82 -2.53 7.38
CA PHE A 277 15.62 -1.84 6.93
C PHE A 277 15.75 -0.33 7.23
N PRO A 278 15.81 0.55 6.21
CA PRO A 278 15.87 1.98 6.48
C PRO A 278 14.54 2.34 7.11
N GLY A 279 14.55 2.75 8.38
CA GLY A 279 13.35 3.31 8.98
C GLY A 279 12.77 4.38 8.07
N TYR A 280 11.46 4.55 8.08
CA TYR A 280 10.82 5.60 7.28
C TYR A 280 10.50 6.80 8.15
N ARG A 281 10.57 7.98 7.55
CA ARG A 281 9.92 9.19 8.04
C ARG A 281 8.62 9.37 7.27
N LEU A 282 7.52 9.55 7.99
CA LEU A 282 6.25 9.87 7.36
C LEU A 282 6.23 11.36 7.01
N GLU A 283 6.04 11.65 5.73
CA GLU A 283 5.89 13.00 5.20
C GLU A 283 4.43 13.24 4.89
N ALA A 284 3.78 14.09 5.71
CA ALA A 284 2.41 14.50 5.53
C ALA A 284 2.34 15.90 4.93
N ARG A 285 1.48 16.08 3.93
CA ARG A 285 1.15 17.38 3.32
C ARG A 285 -0.36 17.52 3.26
N SER A 286 -0.89 18.68 3.64
CA SER A 286 -2.34 18.90 3.62
C SER A 286 -2.71 20.37 3.55
N ARG A 287 -3.95 20.67 3.11
CA ARG A 287 -4.52 22.03 3.15
C ARG A 287 -4.95 22.46 4.55
N ARG A 288 -5.25 21.48 5.43
CA ARG A 288 -5.75 21.71 6.79
C ARG A 288 -4.86 21.00 7.81
N PRO A 289 -4.81 21.45 9.08
CA PRO A 289 -4.16 20.70 10.15
C PRO A 289 -4.67 19.26 10.21
N VAL A 290 -3.75 18.30 10.30
CA VAL A 290 -4.09 16.87 10.46
C VAL A 290 -3.44 16.38 11.74
N ASP A 291 -4.21 15.66 12.54
CA ASP A 291 -3.72 15.01 13.76
C ASP A 291 -2.66 13.93 13.41
N PRO A 292 -1.37 14.16 13.75
CA PRO A 292 -0.31 13.21 13.48
C PRO A 292 -0.49 11.89 14.23
N GLY A 293 -1.20 11.90 15.37
CA GLY A 293 -1.45 10.71 16.20
C GLY A 293 -2.26 9.62 15.48
N ARG A 294 -2.90 9.96 14.35
CA ARG A 294 -3.54 8.96 13.48
C ARG A 294 -2.54 8.09 12.72
N CYS A 295 -1.26 8.48 12.68
CA CYS A 295 -0.20 7.86 11.89
C CYS A 295 1.01 7.40 12.72
N ASP A 296 0.78 7.06 13.99
CA ASP A 296 1.80 6.41 14.83
C ASP A 296 1.92 4.94 14.44
N PHE A 297 3.01 4.60 13.74
CA PHE A 297 3.30 3.25 13.25
C PHE A 297 4.71 2.83 13.66
N PRO A 298 4.96 1.55 14.03
CA PRO A 298 6.27 1.11 14.53
C PRO A 298 7.45 1.31 13.56
N PHE A 299 7.19 1.40 12.24
CA PHE A 299 8.21 1.62 11.21
C PHE A 299 8.41 3.11 10.88
N VAL A 300 7.61 4.00 11.46
CA VAL A 300 7.71 5.44 11.31
C VAL A 300 8.50 5.98 12.50
N LEU A 301 9.74 6.38 12.26
CA LEU A 301 10.65 6.89 13.31
C LEU A 301 10.58 8.43 13.43
N GLY A 302 9.58 9.03 12.79
CA GLY A 302 9.27 10.45 12.88
C GLY A 302 8.22 10.85 11.84
N ALA A 303 7.48 11.92 12.13
CA ALA A 303 6.53 12.51 11.19
C ALA A 303 6.88 13.98 10.95
N ARG A 304 6.83 14.41 9.68
CA ARG A 304 6.88 15.83 9.30
C ARG A 304 5.56 16.19 8.66
N HIS A 305 4.91 17.20 9.23
CA HIS A 305 3.70 17.76 8.66
C HIS A 305 3.99 19.17 8.13
N ARG A 306 3.60 19.42 6.88
CA ARG A 306 3.69 20.75 6.27
C ARG A 306 2.35 21.10 5.66
N LEU A 307 1.83 22.25 6.06
CA LEU A 307 0.67 22.85 5.41
C LEU A 307 1.12 23.42 4.06
N LEU A 308 0.36 23.09 3.01
CA LEU A 308 0.51 23.74 1.71
C LEU A 308 -0.62 24.76 1.55
N PRO A 309 -0.32 25.96 1.02
CA PRO A 309 -1.35 26.93 0.70
C PRO A 309 -2.36 26.29 -0.26
N GLY A 310 -3.62 26.63 -0.04
CA GLY A 310 -4.73 26.20 -0.91
C GLY A 310 -4.80 27.01 -2.19
#